data_AF-A0A5K1ETN8-F1
#
_entry.id   AF-A0A5K1ETN8-F1
#
_cell.length_a   1.000
_cell.length_b   1.000
_cell.length_c   1.000
_cell.angle_alpha   90.00
_cell.angle_beta   90.00
_cell.angle_gamma   90.00
#
_symmetry.space_group_name_H-M   'P 1'
#
loop_
_entity.id
_entity.type
_entity.pdbx_description
1 polymer ?
#
loop_
_entity_poly.entity_id
_entity_poly.type
_entity_poly.pdbx_seq_one_letter_code
_entity_poly.pdbx_strand_id
1 'polypeptide(L)'
;WSIIMAASSSSPINTAQSEIGAYRTENVPIQVTTIRLTKENYLPWSAAMTMGFAGRGRIAYINGRKPEPVETSGEWDTWFLEDNQVKTWIVNSVSADIQPLILRKKTARDMWVILEQMYGQKKT
;
A
#
# COMPACT_ATOMS: atom_id res chain seq x y z
N TRP A 1 9.39 -0.56 69.58
CA TRP A 1 9.57 -0.08 68.20
C TRP A 1 11.05 -0.13 67.88
N SER A 2 11.51 -1.25 67.31
CA SER A 2 12.85 -1.39 66.76
C SER A 2 12.73 -2.23 65.49
N ILE A 3 13.25 -1.68 64.39
CA ILE A 3 13.23 -2.23 63.03
C ILE A 3 14.36 -3.25 62.89
N ILE A 4 14.09 -4.40 62.29
CA ILE A 4 15.13 -5.26 61.71
C ILE A 4 14.77 -5.46 60.24
N MET A 5 15.61 -4.93 59.35
CA MET A 5 15.63 -5.30 57.93
C MET A 5 16.51 -6.53 57.76
N ALA A 6 16.03 -7.53 57.03
CA ALA A 6 16.87 -8.55 56.41
C ALA A 6 16.36 -8.78 54.99
N ALA A 7 17.30 -8.70 54.03
CA ALA A 7 17.06 -8.67 52.60
C ALA A 7 16.62 -10.02 52.05
N SER A 8 15.61 -10.02 51.19
CA SER A 8 15.40 -11.10 50.21
C SER A 8 16.04 -10.69 48.90
N SER A 9 17.15 -11.33 48.57
CA SER A 9 17.74 -11.32 47.24
C SER A 9 16.92 -12.21 46.31
N SER A 10 16.37 -11.65 45.24
CA SER A 10 16.05 -12.41 44.03
C SER A 10 16.70 -11.72 42.84
N SER A 11 17.72 -12.38 42.29
CA SER A 11 18.36 -12.01 41.03
C SER A 11 17.41 -12.21 39.84
N PRO A 12 17.66 -11.53 38.71
CA PRO A 12 16.63 -11.18 37.74
C PRO A 12 16.38 -12.33 36.77
N ILE A 13 15.12 -12.73 36.62
CA ILE A 13 14.73 -13.56 35.48
C ILE A 13 14.54 -12.62 34.28
N ASN A 14 15.64 -12.40 33.56
CA ASN A 14 15.59 -12.06 32.14
C ASN A 14 15.06 -13.29 31.40
N THR A 15 13.76 -13.33 31.14
CA THR A 15 13.22 -14.15 30.06
C THR A 15 12.84 -13.18 28.97
N ALA A 16 13.63 -13.21 27.89
CA ALA A 16 13.42 -12.46 26.66
C ALA A 16 11.93 -12.31 26.36
N GLN A 17 11.43 -11.09 26.57
CA GLN A 17 10.18 -10.65 25.97
C GLN A 17 10.49 -10.62 24.47
N SER A 18 10.28 -11.75 23.81
CA SER A 18 10.30 -11.81 22.36
C SER A 18 9.26 -10.78 21.92
N GLU A 19 9.76 -9.67 21.41
CA GLU A 19 9.00 -8.76 20.57
C GLU A 19 8.56 -9.58 19.37
N ILE A 20 7.49 -10.35 19.53
CA ILE A 20 6.60 -10.70 18.44
C ILE A 20 6.03 -9.34 18.07
N GLY A 21 6.76 -8.61 17.22
CA GLY A 21 6.37 -7.31 16.72
C GLY A 21 4.92 -7.44 16.32
N ALA A 22 4.04 -6.74 17.03
CA ALA A 22 2.64 -6.72 16.69
C ALA A 22 2.60 -6.25 15.25
N TYR A 23 2.35 -7.16 14.32
CA TYR A 23 2.04 -6.83 12.94
C TYR A 23 0.83 -5.91 13.08
N ARG A 24 1.03 -4.60 13.01
CA ARG A 24 -0.07 -3.67 12.88
C ARG A 24 -0.68 -4.03 11.54
N THR A 25 -1.71 -4.86 11.56
CA THR A 25 -2.65 -4.97 10.46
C THR A 25 -3.37 -3.63 10.45
N GLU A 26 -2.73 -2.61 9.90
CA GLU A 26 -3.39 -1.36 9.60
C GLU A 26 -4.58 -1.76 8.73
N ASN A 27 -5.81 -1.55 9.22
CA ASN A 27 -7.01 -1.84 8.46
C ASN A 27 -7.11 -0.83 7.33
N VAL A 28 -6.27 -0.98 6.31
CA VAL A 28 -6.30 -0.10 5.15
C VAL A 28 -7.48 -0.52 4.29
N PRO A 29 -8.43 0.40 4.00
CA PRO A 29 -9.60 0.05 3.20
C PRO A 29 -9.20 -0.59 1.87
N ILE A 30 -9.88 -1.67 1.51
CA ILE A 30 -9.68 -2.44 0.26
C ILE A 30 -10.00 -1.59 -0.98
N GLN A 31 -10.76 -0.50 -0.81
CA GLN A 31 -11.10 0.45 -1.86
C GLN A 31 -10.69 1.87 -1.49
N VAL A 32 -10.24 2.61 -2.51
CA VAL A 32 -9.78 3.99 -2.39
C VAL A 32 -10.84 4.99 -2.82
N THR A 33 -11.79 4.55 -3.66
CA THR A 33 -12.88 5.35 -4.21
C THR A 33 -14.10 4.44 -4.46
N THR A 34 -15.30 5.03 -4.46
CA THR A 34 -16.53 4.39 -4.94
C THR A 34 -16.72 4.54 -6.44
N ILE A 35 -15.96 5.43 -7.10
CA ILE A 35 -16.00 5.62 -8.54
C ILE A 35 -15.35 4.42 -9.22
N ARG A 36 -16.13 3.71 -10.02
CA ARG A 36 -15.66 2.60 -10.85
C ARG A 36 -15.21 3.13 -12.21
N LEU A 37 -13.97 2.84 -12.63
CA LEU A 37 -13.51 3.18 -13.99
C LEU A 37 -14.33 2.42 -15.02
N THR A 38 -14.84 3.14 -16.01
CA THR A 38 -15.39 2.68 -17.28
C THR A 38 -14.58 3.32 -18.42
N LYS A 39 -14.97 3.08 -19.67
CA LYS A 39 -14.24 3.64 -20.83
C LYS A 39 -14.48 5.14 -21.03
N GLU A 40 -15.43 5.71 -20.29
CA GLU A 40 -15.96 7.06 -20.49
C GLU A 40 -15.64 8.04 -19.34
N ASN A 41 -15.19 7.54 -18.17
CA ASN A 41 -15.13 8.34 -16.95
C ASN A 41 -13.72 8.43 -16.33
N TYR A 42 -12.66 8.31 -17.14
CA TYR A 42 -11.28 8.34 -16.65
C TYR A 42 -10.95 9.59 -15.83
N LEU A 43 -11.37 10.79 -16.26
CA LEU A 43 -11.03 12.04 -15.56
C LEU A 43 -11.53 12.07 -14.10
N PRO A 44 -12.84 11.87 -13.81
CA PRO A 44 -13.31 11.82 -12.43
C PRO A 44 -12.74 10.62 -11.64
N TRP A 45 -12.55 9.47 -12.29
CA TRP A 45 -11.94 8.29 -11.64
C TRP A 45 -10.50 8.55 -11.21
N SER A 46 -9.66 9.07 -12.13
CA SER A 46 -8.24 9.33 -11.89
C SER A 46 -8.03 10.40 -10.83
N ALA A 47 -8.88 11.44 -10.79
CA ALA A 47 -8.87 12.43 -9.73
C ALA A 47 -9.17 11.81 -8.35
N ALA A 48 -10.21 10.99 -8.24
CA ALA A 48 -10.56 10.33 -6.98
C ALA A 48 -9.48 9.34 -6.50
N MET A 49 -8.91 8.56 -7.42
CA MET A 49 -7.80 7.66 -7.13
C MET A 49 -6.56 8.42 -6.66
N THR A 50 -6.21 9.51 -7.34
CA THR A 50 -5.08 10.38 -6.96
C THR A 50 -5.25 10.93 -5.55
N MET A 51 -6.43 11.46 -5.21
CA MET A 51 -6.74 11.94 -3.86
C MET A 51 -6.58 10.83 -2.83
N GLY A 52 -7.14 9.66 -3.10
CA GLY A 52 -7.13 8.57 -2.13
C GLY A 52 -5.76 7.89 -1.98
N PHE A 53 -4.90 7.88 -3.00
CA PHE A 53 -3.50 7.48 -2.88
C PHE A 53 -2.68 8.51 -2.13
N ALA A 54 -2.89 9.80 -2.39
CA ALA A 54 -2.21 10.88 -1.67
C ALA A 54 -2.54 10.85 -0.17
N GLY A 55 -3.83 10.71 0.17
CA GLY A 55 -4.29 10.59 1.57
C GLY A 55 -3.75 9.37 2.32
N ARG A 56 -3.25 8.36 1.60
CA ARG A 56 -2.60 7.15 2.17
C ARG A 56 -1.08 7.15 2.03
N GLY A 57 -0.48 8.24 1.56
CA GLY A 57 0.98 8.32 1.37
C GLY A 57 1.53 7.39 0.28
N ARG A 58 0.71 7.02 -0.72
CA ARG A 58 1.08 6.07 -1.79
C ARG A 58 1.16 6.68 -3.19
N ILE A 59 0.99 7.99 -3.32
CA ILE A 59 0.99 8.67 -4.63
C ILE A 59 2.30 8.48 -5.43
N ALA A 60 3.44 8.27 -4.75
CA ALA A 60 4.74 8.11 -5.38
C ALA A 60 4.84 6.86 -6.29
N TYR A 61 4.01 5.85 -6.02
CA TYR A 61 3.96 4.60 -6.79
C TYR A 61 3.34 4.76 -8.16
N ILE A 62 2.32 5.63 -8.31
CA ILE A 62 1.66 5.83 -9.61
C ILE A 62 2.29 6.95 -10.43
N ASN A 63 3.05 7.86 -9.81
CA ASN A 63 3.71 8.96 -10.53
C ASN A 63 5.20 8.72 -10.81
N GLY A 64 5.72 7.55 -10.46
CA GLY A 64 7.09 7.12 -10.78
C GLY A 64 8.17 7.70 -9.87
N ARG A 65 7.82 8.47 -8.84
CA ARG A 65 8.82 8.98 -7.87
C ARG A 65 9.39 7.88 -6.97
N LYS A 66 8.73 6.73 -6.87
CA LYS A 66 9.21 5.56 -6.13
C LYS A 66 9.40 4.37 -7.09
N PRO A 67 10.49 4.37 -7.87
CA PRO A 67 10.78 3.28 -8.81
C PRO A 67 11.08 1.97 -8.07
N GLU A 68 10.98 0.85 -8.79
CA GLU A 68 11.34 -0.46 -8.27
C GLU A 68 12.83 -0.49 -7.87
N PRO A 69 13.15 -0.80 -6.60
CA PRO A 69 14.52 -0.94 -6.17
C PRO A 69 15.09 -2.28 -6.64
N VAL A 70 16.41 -2.48 -6.47
CA VAL A 70 17.05 -3.76 -6.76
C VAL A 70 16.50 -4.82 -5.80
N GLU A 71 16.15 -6.01 -6.30
CA GLU A 71 15.56 -7.11 -5.51
C GLU A 71 16.41 -7.51 -4.29
N THR A 72 17.73 -7.38 -4.38
CA THR A 72 18.65 -7.70 -3.29
C THR A 72 18.79 -6.59 -2.25
N SER A 73 18.13 -5.44 -2.44
CA SER A 73 18.16 -4.34 -1.47
C SER A 73 17.19 -4.63 -0.30
N GLY A 74 17.54 -4.14 0.89
CA GLY A 74 16.65 -4.21 2.06
C GLY A 74 15.35 -3.40 1.90
N GLU A 75 15.24 -2.58 0.86
CA GLU A 75 14.06 -1.76 0.58
C GLU A 75 13.03 -2.48 -0.30
N TRP A 76 13.43 -3.57 -0.98
CA TRP A 76 12.58 -4.23 -1.97
C TRP A 76 11.32 -4.82 -1.35
N ASP A 77 11.41 -5.51 -0.22
CA ASP A 77 10.23 -6.12 0.43
C ASP A 77 9.17 -5.08 0.79
N THR A 78 9.60 -3.95 1.33
CA THR A 78 8.71 -2.83 1.66
C THR A 78 8.11 -2.23 0.39
N TRP A 79 8.95 -1.99 -0.62
CA TRP A 79 8.47 -1.46 -1.89
C TRP A 79 7.45 -2.38 -2.55
N PHE A 80 7.72 -3.68 -2.60
CA PHE A 80 6.89 -4.71 -3.20
C PHE A 80 5.54 -4.81 -2.49
N LEU A 81 5.53 -4.80 -1.16
CA LEU A 81 4.30 -4.80 -0.38
C LEU A 81 3.43 -3.57 -0.70
N GLU A 82 4.02 -2.38 -0.67
CA GLU A 82 3.31 -1.13 -0.92
C GLU A 82 2.83 -1.01 -2.38
N ASP A 83 3.62 -1.45 -3.36
CA ASP A 83 3.21 -1.47 -4.78
C ASP A 83 2.02 -2.42 -4.99
N ASN A 84 2.02 -3.60 -4.37
CA ASN A 84 0.91 -4.54 -4.46
C ASN A 84 -0.37 -4.04 -3.76
N GLN A 85 -0.26 -3.22 -2.70
CA GLN A 85 -1.42 -2.52 -2.13
C GLN A 85 -2.03 -1.56 -3.16
N VAL A 86 -1.20 -0.77 -3.85
CA VAL A 86 -1.68 0.16 -4.88
C VAL A 86 -2.29 -0.60 -6.06
N LYS A 87 -1.66 -1.69 -6.52
CA LYS A 87 -2.22 -2.58 -7.56
C LYS A 87 -3.60 -3.11 -7.16
N THR A 88 -3.76 -3.55 -5.93
CA THR A 88 -5.05 -4.05 -5.40
C THR A 88 -6.13 -2.97 -5.47
N TRP A 89 -5.80 -1.74 -5.07
CA TRP A 89 -6.74 -0.63 -5.17
C TRP A 89 -7.11 -0.28 -6.61
N ILE A 90 -6.14 -0.30 -7.54
CA ILE A 90 -6.42 -0.08 -8.96
C ILE A 90 -7.37 -1.16 -9.48
N VAL A 91 -7.04 -2.45 -9.30
CA VAL A 91 -7.85 -3.58 -9.77
C VAL A 91 -9.28 -3.54 -9.24
N ASN A 92 -9.46 -3.22 -7.95
CA ASN A 92 -10.77 -3.14 -7.32
C ASN A 92 -11.59 -1.92 -7.76
N SER A 93 -10.95 -0.90 -8.32
CA SER A 93 -11.58 0.34 -8.77
C SER A 93 -11.94 0.37 -10.26
N VAL A 94 -11.60 -0.67 -11.04
CA VAL A 94 -11.91 -0.73 -12.48
C VAL A 94 -13.01 -1.75 -12.79
N SER A 95 -13.73 -1.56 -13.90
CA SER A 95 -14.74 -2.50 -14.37
C SER A 95 -14.11 -3.83 -14.79
N ALA A 96 -14.88 -4.91 -14.72
CA ALA A 96 -14.39 -6.27 -14.97
C ALA A 96 -13.84 -6.45 -16.39
N ASP A 97 -14.36 -5.73 -17.38
CA ASP A 97 -13.87 -5.75 -18.76
C ASP A 97 -12.52 -5.02 -18.94
N ILE A 98 -12.13 -4.16 -18.00
CA ILE A 98 -10.85 -3.43 -18.02
C ILE A 98 -9.75 -4.21 -17.26
N GLN A 99 -10.09 -4.98 -16.24
CA GLN A 99 -9.12 -5.71 -15.39
C GLN A 99 -8.07 -6.53 -16.19
N PRO A 100 -8.42 -7.27 -17.26
CA PRO A 100 -7.43 -8.04 -18.03
C PRO A 100 -6.28 -7.19 -18.61
N LEU A 101 -6.49 -5.89 -18.85
CA LEU A 101 -5.48 -4.98 -19.39
C LEU A 101 -4.38 -4.66 -18.38
N ILE A 102 -4.70 -4.71 -17.09
CA ILE A 102 -3.81 -4.27 -16.01
C ILE A 102 -3.22 -5.43 -15.20
N LEU A 103 -3.90 -6.58 -15.10
CA LEU A 103 -3.48 -7.69 -14.22
C LEU A 103 -2.09 -8.25 -14.53
N ARG A 104 -1.61 -8.16 -15.77
CA ARG A 104 -0.29 -8.65 -16.19
C ARG A 104 0.83 -7.61 -16.06
N LYS A 105 0.52 -6.41 -15.56
CA LYS A 105 1.51 -5.34 -15.40
C LYS A 105 2.38 -5.58 -14.18
N LYS A 106 3.68 -5.29 -14.32
CA LYS A 106 4.68 -5.54 -13.27
C LYS A 106 4.38 -4.66 -12.05
N THR A 107 4.24 -3.36 -12.29
CA THR A 107 4.11 -2.34 -11.24
C THR A 107 2.76 -1.62 -11.25
N ALA A 108 2.41 -0.96 -10.14
CA ALA A 108 1.26 -0.06 -10.11
C ALA A 108 1.38 1.10 -11.12
N ARG A 109 2.61 1.58 -11.36
CA ARG A 109 2.89 2.60 -12.38
C ARG A 109 2.51 2.12 -13.77
N ASP A 110 2.88 0.89 -14.12
CA ASP A 110 2.55 0.31 -15.43
C ASP A 110 1.04 0.16 -15.61
N MET A 111 0.31 -0.21 -14.55
CA MET A 111 -1.16 -0.22 -14.56
C MET A 111 -1.73 1.19 -14.77
N TRP A 112 -1.21 2.19 -14.07
CA TRP A 112 -1.67 3.57 -14.19
C TRP A 112 -1.48 4.12 -15.60
N VAL A 113 -0.28 3.94 -16.16
CA VAL A 113 0.08 4.44 -17.49
C VAL A 113 -0.79 3.82 -18.57
N ILE A 114 -1.06 2.51 -18.52
CA ILE A 114 -1.90 1.88 -19.56
C ILE A 114 -3.36 2.37 -19.46
N LEU A 115 -3.90 2.59 -18.26
CA LEU A 115 -5.26 3.13 -18.09
C LEU A 115 -5.34 4.57 -18.60
N GLU A 116 -4.32 5.39 -18.32
CA GLU A 116 -4.20 6.75 -18.83
C GLU A 116 -4.15 6.81 -20.35
N GLN A 117 -3.33 5.94 -20.97
CA GLN A 117 -3.21 5.86 -22.43
C GLN A 117 -4.52 5.43 -23.09
N MET A 118 -5.22 4.45 -22.52
CA MET A 118 -6.41 3.87 -23.13
C MET A 118 -7.67 4.73 -22.94
N TYR A 119 -7.79 5.42 -21.79
CA TYR A 119 -9.04 6.09 -21.38
C TYR A 119 -8.87 7.56 -21.02
N GLY A 120 -7.64 8.07 -20.89
CA GLY A 120 -7.37 9.46 -20.49
C GLY A 120 -7.51 10.48 -21.60
N GLN A 121 -7.57 10.05 -22.86
CA GLN A 121 -7.83 10.94 -23.99
C GLN A 121 -9.32 11.17 -24.15
N LYS A 122 -9.73 12.45 -24.16
CA LYS A 122 -11.09 12.83 -24.56
C LYS A 122 -11.23 12.52 -26.04
N LYS A 123 -12.05 11.54 -26.42
CA LYS A 123 -12.49 11.43 -27.82
C LYS A 123 -13.23 12.73 -28.14
N THR A 124 -12.56 13.59 -28.90
CA THR A 124 -13.14 14.82 -29.43
C THR A 124 -13.83 14.48 -30.74
#